data_AF-A0A1X0NXA5-F1
#
_entry.id   AF-A0A1X0NXA5-F1
#
_cell.length_a   1.000
_cell.length_b   1.000
_cell.length_c   1.000
_cell.angle_alpha   90.00
_cell.angle_beta   90.00
_cell.angle_gamma   90.00
#
_symmetry.space_group_name_H-M   'P 1'
#
loop_
_entity.id
_entity.type
_entity.pdbx_description
1 polymer ?
#
loop_
_entity_poly.entity_id
_entity_poly.type
_entity_poly.pdbx_seq_one_letter_code
_entity_poly.pdbx_strand_id
1 'polypeptide(L)'
;MKGSTLLRKKLQNNTDSLIELGTCSVKKVLRPPHLFDVHHELGSREFTMYAGNICNARVLIHCSVSNRTLRPLKGGSGSYINKKELPHRVRCQNKTLETSPIEFSAFISVPFSGITIEASCSSFLGLLIVDGMVIHNGCLTESLVPRDGRSIREMLYQGPLLNQRGLSEIAINLRSCTNPLDPFRQEHAFFFDGHVRSWSSRFMRFGHTPVHTTRPEFSDTLCQFIGCFNIDDELAYFVEQFAHVVQAREKEMWSRVLKTVLGGKSFVFPSP
;
A
#
# COMPACT_ATOMS: atom_id res chain seq x y z
N MET A 1 -14.89 -26.48 -3.52
CA MET A 1 -15.30 -25.96 -2.19
C MET A 1 -14.35 -26.28 -1.01
N LYS A 2 -13.26 -27.05 -1.16
CA LYS A 2 -12.37 -27.42 -0.02
C LYS A 2 -11.17 -26.47 0.23
N GLY A 3 -10.83 -25.58 -0.71
CA GLY A 3 -9.64 -24.71 -0.59
C GLY A 3 -9.81 -23.44 0.25
N SER A 4 -10.99 -22.81 0.23
CA SER A 4 -11.22 -21.52 0.92
C SER A 4 -11.42 -21.66 2.43
N THR A 5 -12.00 -22.78 2.87
CA THR A 5 -12.08 -23.15 4.30
C THR A 5 -10.71 -23.47 4.88
N LEU A 6 -9.76 -23.89 4.05
CA LEU A 6 -8.39 -24.22 4.45
C LEU A 6 -7.52 -22.97 4.62
N LEU A 7 -7.70 -21.96 3.77
CA LEU A 7 -7.06 -20.64 3.93
C LEU A 7 -7.58 -19.92 5.19
N ARG A 8 -8.91 -19.91 5.39
CA ARG A 8 -9.52 -19.38 6.61
C ARG A 8 -9.02 -20.13 7.84
N LYS A 9 -9.05 -21.47 7.86
CA LYS A 9 -8.59 -22.27 9.02
C LYS A 9 -7.08 -22.19 9.27
N LYS A 10 -6.22 -22.06 8.26
CA LYS A 10 -4.78 -21.90 8.48
C LYS A 10 -4.42 -20.51 9.01
N LEU A 11 -5.09 -19.46 8.54
CA LEU A 11 -4.95 -18.12 9.09
C LEU A 11 -5.55 -18.02 10.51
N GLN A 12 -6.63 -18.77 10.76
CA GLN A 12 -7.35 -18.78 12.04
C GLN A 12 -6.71 -19.67 13.12
N ASN A 13 -6.04 -20.77 12.75
CA ASN A 13 -5.34 -21.63 13.71
C ASN A 13 -3.98 -21.05 14.16
N ASN A 14 -3.41 -20.10 13.42
CA ASN A 14 -2.23 -19.35 13.85
C ASN A 14 -2.58 -18.13 14.73
N THR A 15 -3.86 -17.79 14.89
CA THR A 15 -4.32 -16.56 15.57
C THR A 15 -4.68 -16.74 17.04
N ASP A 16 -4.96 -17.96 17.50
CA ASP A 16 -5.31 -18.21 18.91
C ASP A 16 -4.10 -18.19 19.86
N SER A 17 -2.86 -18.11 19.35
CA SER A 17 -1.64 -18.10 20.18
C SER A 17 -0.97 -16.72 20.33
N LEU A 18 -1.49 -15.66 19.72
CA LEU A 18 -0.79 -14.36 19.62
C LEU A 18 -1.57 -13.14 20.13
N ILE A 19 -2.79 -13.31 20.67
CA ILE A 19 -3.60 -12.19 21.17
C ILE A 19 -3.20 -11.73 22.59
N GLU A 20 -2.33 -12.46 23.32
CA GLU A 20 -2.09 -12.17 24.74
C GLU A 20 -0.95 -11.21 25.11
N LEU A 21 -0.18 -10.63 24.17
CA LEU A 21 0.95 -9.78 24.55
C LEU A 21 0.97 -8.45 23.80
N GLY A 22 0.31 -7.42 24.37
CA GLY A 22 0.42 -6.07 23.82
C GLY A 22 -0.41 -4.96 24.45
N THR A 23 -0.67 -4.96 25.75
CA THR A 23 -1.15 -3.73 26.42
C THR A 23 -0.01 -2.72 26.51
N CYS A 24 0.12 -1.86 25.50
CA CYS A 24 0.86 -0.60 25.65
C CYS A 24 0.08 0.54 24.99
N SER A 25 -0.11 1.58 25.79
CA SER A 25 -1.05 2.68 25.64
C SER A 25 -0.73 3.60 24.45
N VAL A 26 -1.79 4.10 23.79
CA VAL A 26 -2.02 5.45 23.20
C VAL A 26 -2.72 5.40 21.81
N LYS A 27 -3.83 6.18 21.71
CA LYS A 27 -4.62 6.67 20.54
C LYS A 27 -5.87 5.88 20.14
N LYS A 28 -6.95 6.64 19.86
CA LYS A 28 -8.29 6.22 19.40
C LYS A 28 -8.24 4.87 18.70
N VAL A 29 -9.00 3.89 19.18
CA VAL A 29 -9.17 2.59 18.51
C VAL A 29 -9.58 2.87 17.08
N LEU A 30 -8.65 2.71 16.14
CA LEU A 30 -8.92 2.81 14.72
C LEU A 30 -9.83 1.63 14.41
N ARG A 31 -11.11 1.90 14.15
CA ARG A 31 -12.08 0.85 13.86
C ARG A 31 -12.03 0.56 12.36
N PRO A 32 -11.91 -0.71 11.95
CA PRO A 32 -12.04 -1.05 10.54
C PRO A 32 -13.45 -0.71 10.05
N PRO A 33 -13.60 -0.45 8.74
CA PRO A 33 -14.92 -0.33 8.12
C PRO A 33 -15.76 -1.57 8.38
N HIS A 34 -17.07 -1.38 8.47
CA HIS A 34 -18.01 -2.46 8.73
C HIS A 34 -17.84 -3.59 7.69
N LEU A 35 -17.85 -4.86 8.15
CA LEU A 35 -17.63 -6.10 7.37
C LEU A 35 -16.18 -6.50 7.08
N PHE A 36 -15.19 -5.67 7.40
CA PHE A 36 -13.78 -6.02 7.16
C PHE A 36 -13.05 -6.50 8.41
N ASP A 37 -12.52 -7.71 8.33
CA ASP A 37 -11.58 -8.25 9.31
C ASP A 37 -10.16 -7.87 8.91
N VAL A 38 -9.40 -7.23 9.81
CA VAL A 38 -8.03 -6.78 9.56
C VAL A 38 -7.02 -7.78 10.12
N HIS A 39 -6.02 -8.11 9.31
CA HIS A 39 -4.93 -9.00 9.67
C HIS A 39 -3.59 -8.33 9.40
N HIS A 40 -2.78 -8.19 10.46
CA HIS A 40 -1.40 -7.69 10.42
C HIS A 40 -0.55 -8.55 11.37
N GLU A 41 0.63 -8.95 10.91
CA GLU A 41 1.61 -9.68 11.72
C GLU A 41 2.84 -8.79 11.91
N LEU A 42 3.27 -8.61 13.16
CA LEU A 42 4.44 -7.79 13.48
C LEU A 42 5.71 -8.44 12.93
N GLY A 43 6.58 -7.65 12.30
CA GLY A 43 7.72 -8.13 11.52
C GLY A 43 7.42 -8.26 10.02
N SER A 44 6.15 -8.09 9.64
CA SER A 44 5.73 -7.86 8.25
C SER A 44 5.25 -6.42 8.09
N ARG A 45 5.70 -5.77 7.02
CA ARG A 45 5.20 -4.45 6.60
C ARG A 45 3.86 -4.53 5.86
N GLU A 46 3.27 -5.71 5.76
CA GLU A 46 2.04 -5.95 5.02
C GLU A 46 0.85 -6.16 5.95
N PHE A 47 -0.30 -5.62 5.55
CA PHE A 47 -1.56 -5.99 6.18
C PHE A 47 -2.62 -6.31 5.13
N THR A 48 -3.60 -7.10 5.55
CA THR A 48 -4.72 -7.50 4.70
C THR A 48 -6.03 -7.24 5.40
N MET A 49 -7.07 -6.94 4.63
CA MET A 49 -8.44 -6.84 5.11
C MET A 49 -9.31 -7.78 4.31
N TYR A 50 -10.21 -8.51 4.96
CA TYR A 50 -11.06 -9.49 4.30
C TYR A 50 -12.53 -9.25 4.62
N ALA A 51 -13.37 -9.30 3.59
CA ALA A 51 -14.81 -9.34 3.74
C ALA A 51 -15.39 -10.51 2.94
N GLY A 52 -16.06 -11.42 3.65
CA GLY A 52 -16.48 -12.71 3.14
C GLY A 52 -17.97 -12.81 2.83
N ASN A 53 -18.59 -11.80 2.22
CA ASN A 53 -19.90 -11.82 1.54
C ASN A 53 -20.44 -10.39 1.32
N ILE A 54 -19.80 -9.58 0.46
CA ILE A 54 -20.34 -8.28 0.03
C ILE A 54 -20.92 -8.46 -1.37
N CYS A 55 -22.23 -8.29 -1.53
CA CYS A 55 -22.91 -8.48 -2.82
C CYS A 55 -22.62 -9.86 -3.46
N ASN A 56 -22.60 -10.93 -2.66
CA ASN A 56 -22.21 -12.30 -3.06
C ASN A 56 -20.76 -12.44 -3.58
N ALA A 57 -19.92 -11.45 -3.34
CA ALA A 57 -18.50 -11.46 -3.65
C ALA A 57 -17.65 -11.57 -2.38
N ARG A 58 -16.38 -11.95 -2.59
CA ARG A 58 -15.34 -11.89 -1.57
C ARG A 58 -14.42 -10.73 -1.89
N VAL A 59 -14.19 -9.88 -0.90
CA VAL A 59 -13.30 -8.72 -1.04
C VAL A 59 -12.05 -8.95 -0.20
N LEU A 60 -10.88 -8.74 -0.80
CA LEU A 60 -9.60 -8.74 -0.10
C LEU A 60 -8.88 -7.44 -0.42
N ILE A 61 -8.46 -6.72 0.61
CA ILE A 61 -7.58 -5.56 0.50
C ILE A 61 -6.19 -6.01 0.94
N HIS A 62 -5.17 -5.65 0.16
CA HIS A 62 -3.79 -5.91 0.46
C HIS A 62 -2.97 -4.62 0.36
N CYS A 63 -2.26 -4.27 1.43
CA CYS A 63 -1.38 -3.11 1.46
C CYS A 63 0.00 -3.54 1.96
N SER A 64 1.04 -3.19 1.19
CA SER A 64 2.43 -3.24 1.65
C SER A 64 2.84 -1.82 2.01
N VAL A 65 3.25 -1.63 3.26
CA VAL A 65 3.56 -0.32 3.81
C VAL A 65 5.01 0.02 3.50
N SER A 66 5.24 1.22 2.96
CA SER A 66 6.60 1.66 2.64
C SER A 66 7.49 1.71 3.88
N ASN A 67 8.75 1.28 3.71
CA ASN A 67 9.79 1.42 4.72
C ASN A 67 10.31 2.87 4.81
N ARG A 68 9.99 3.72 3.83
CA ARG A 68 10.34 5.13 3.80
C ARG A 68 9.27 5.96 4.51
N THR A 69 9.63 7.18 4.89
CA THR A 69 8.71 8.12 5.55
C THR A 69 7.42 8.28 4.75
N LEU A 70 6.29 7.89 5.36
CA LEU A 70 4.98 8.09 4.76
C LEU A 70 4.62 9.58 4.77
N ARG A 71 3.80 9.99 3.80
CA ARG A 71 3.22 11.32 3.76
C ARG A 71 2.39 11.60 5.03
N PRO A 72 2.42 12.81 5.60
CA PRO A 72 1.55 13.15 6.73
C PRO A 72 0.06 13.09 6.37
N LEU A 73 -0.75 12.51 7.27
CA LEU A 73 -2.22 12.37 7.13
C LEU A 73 -2.98 13.69 6.88
N LYS A 74 -2.49 14.82 7.40
CA LYS A 74 -3.10 16.14 7.18
C LYS A 74 -2.64 16.81 5.89
N GLY A 75 -1.74 16.17 5.14
CA GLY A 75 -0.99 16.81 4.06
C GLY A 75 -0.09 17.95 4.57
N GLY A 76 0.55 18.62 3.61
CA GLY A 76 1.41 19.78 3.87
C GLY A 76 2.71 19.46 4.62
N SER A 77 3.72 20.31 4.43
CA SER A 77 4.94 20.30 5.25
C SER A 77 4.70 21.14 6.50
N GLY A 78 4.06 20.57 7.51
CA GLY A 78 3.69 21.28 8.73
C GLY A 78 4.84 21.53 9.72
N SER A 79 6.04 20.96 9.55
CA SER A 79 7.05 21.04 10.63
C SER A 79 8.52 20.73 10.28
N TYR A 80 8.92 20.58 9.01
CA TYR A 80 10.32 20.19 8.68
C TYR A 80 11.06 21.13 7.73
N ILE A 81 10.60 22.37 7.58
CA ILE A 81 11.43 23.42 6.97
C ILE A 81 12.04 24.26 8.09
N ASN A 82 12.90 23.64 8.91
CA ASN A 82 13.99 24.38 9.50
C ASN A 82 14.83 24.87 8.32
N LYS A 83 14.61 26.12 7.91
CA LYS A 83 15.45 26.83 6.94
C LYS A 83 16.86 26.94 7.53
N LYS A 84 17.66 25.88 7.44
CA LYS A 84 19.11 26.05 7.38
C LYS A 84 19.38 26.74 6.06
N GLU A 85 19.71 28.02 6.13
CA GLU A 85 20.27 28.79 5.02
C GLU A 85 21.42 27.98 4.41
N LEU A 86 21.17 27.39 3.25
CA LEU A 86 22.20 26.69 2.49
C LEU A 86 22.87 27.72 1.58
N PRO A 87 24.20 27.74 1.48
CA PRO A 87 24.92 28.71 0.68
C PRO A 87 24.48 28.67 -0.78
N HIS A 88 24.41 29.86 -1.38
CA HIS A 88 23.67 30.22 -2.61
C HIS A 88 24.16 29.56 -3.92
N ARG A 89 24.86 28.43 -3.90
CA ARG A 89 25.42 27.77 -5.11
C ARG A 89 25.46 26.24 -5.05
N VAL A 90 24.42 25.59 -4.52
CA VAL A 90 24.23 24.15 -4.72
C VAL A 90 22.95 23.95 -5.51
N ARG A 91 23.05 23.34 -6.70
CA ARG A 91 21.91 22.93 -7.52
C ARG A 91 20.95 22.15 -6.61
N CYS A 92 19.79 22.71 -6.28
CA CYS A 92 18.80 22.09 -5.42
C CYS A 92 18.07 20.96 -6.17
N GLN A 93 18.81 19.92 -6.55
CA GLN A 93 18.23 18.61 -6.80
C GLN A 93 18.17 17.91 -5.43
N ASN A 94 17.02 17.34 -5.06
CA ASN A 94 16.81 16.49 -3.86
C ASN A 94 16.23 17.13 -2.56
N LYS A 95 15.59 18.31 -2.59
CA LYS A 95 14.92 18.87 -1.38
C LYS A 95 13.42 18.57 -1.24
N THR A 96 12.77 17.95 -2.23
CA THR A 96 11.36 17.58 -2.11
C THR A 96 11.21 16.31 -1.29
N LEU A 97 10.43 16.41 -0.20
CA LEU A 97 10.07 15.28 0.64
C LEU A 97 9.37 14.23 -0.24
N GLU A 98 9.77 12.97 -0.11
CA GLU A 98 9.06 11.87 -0.72
C GLU A 98 7.66 11.82 -0.11
N THR A 99 6.65 12.00 -0.96
CA THR A 99 5.24 12.19 -0.57
C THR A 99 4.36 11.18 -1.31
N SER A 100 4.90 9.98 -1.52
CA SER A 100 4.16 8.91 -2.17
C SER A 100 2.89 8.60 -1.38
N PRO A 101 1.76 8.39 -2.07
CA PRO A 101 0.52 7.98 -1.43
C PRO A 101 0.62 6.56 -0.88
N ILE A 102 -0.35 6.18 -0.06
CA ILE A 102 -0.47 4.80 0.40
C ILE A 102 -1.13 3.99 -0.71
N GLU A 103 -0.38 3.07 -1.30
CA GLU A 103 -0.83 2.19 -2.37
C GLU A 103 -1.35 0.87 -1.80
N PHE A 104 -2.46 0.37 -2.32
CA PHE A 104 -3.06 -0.89 -1.92
C PHE A 104 -3.87 -1.52 -3.06
N SER A 105 -3.91 -2.85 -3.09
CA SER A 105 -4.65 -3.62 -4.07
C SER A 105 -5.99 -4.06 -3.47
N ALA A 106 -7.08 -3.82 -4.19
CA ALA A 106 -8.39 -4.35 -3.83
C ALA A 106 -8.78 -5.49 -4.79
N PHE A 107 -9.06 -6.67 -4.26
CA PHE A 107 -9.48 -7.84 -5.02
C PHE A 107 -10.95 -8.13 -4.77
N ILE A 108 -11.75 -8.15 -5.84
CA ILE A 108 -13.18 -8.50 -5.81
C ILE A 108 -13.34 -9.82 -6.55
N SER A 109 -13.56 -10.91 -5.81
CA SER A 109 -13.77 -12.23 -6.38
C SER A 109 -15.23 -12.58 -6.39
N VAL A 110 -15.78 -12.81 -7.58
CA VAL A 110 -17.18 -13.17 -7.78
C VAL A 110 -17.23 -14.65 -8.17
N PRO A 111 -17.53 -15.57 -7.23
CA PRO A 111 -17.34 -17.00 -7.48
C PRO A 111 -18.18 -17.55 -8.64
N PHE A 112 -19.39 -17.01 -8.83
CA PHE A 112 -20.33 -17.47 -9.86
C PHE A 112 -19.91 -17.10 -11.28
N SER A 113 -19.24 -15.96 -11.46
CA SER A 113 -18.73 -15.53 -12.77
C SER A 113 -17.35 -16.12 -13.08
N GLY A 114 -16.67 -16.70 -12.09
CA GLY A 114 -15.34 -17.27 -12.27
C GLY A 114 -14.27 -16.22 -12.58
N ILE A 115 -14.51 -14.95 -12.22
CA ILE A 115 -13.55 -13.86 -12.40
C ILE A 115 -13.18 -13.22 -11.06
N THR A 116 -11.96 -12.68 -11.02
CA THR A 116 -11.50 -11.84 -9.92
C THR A 116 -10.99 -10.53 -10.49
N ILE A 117 -11.55 -9.43 -10.02
CA ILE A 117 -11.14 -8.08 -10.39
C ILE A 117 -10.09 -7.63 -9.38
N GLU A 118 -9.00 -7.07 -9.86
CA GLU A 118 -8.00 -6.39 -9.05
C GLU A 118 -8.00 -4.91 -9.41
N ALA A 119 -8.26 -4.06 -8.43
CA ALA A 119 -8.10 -2.62 -8.55
C ALA A 119 -6.78 -2.19 -7.90
N SER A 120 -5.99 -1.42 -8.64
CA SER A 120 -4.83 -0.70 -8.11
C SER A 120 -5.32 0.61 -7.52
N CYS A 121 -5.30 0.71 -6.20
CA CYS A 121 -5.83 1.85 -5.47
C CYS A 121 -4.70 2.60 -4.75
N SER A 122 -4.93 3.88 -4.54
CA SER A 122 -4.12 4.72 -3.69
C SER A 122 -5.00 5.57 -2.79
N SER A 123 -4.52 5.82 -1.57
CA SER A 123 -5.15 6.74 -0.62
C SER A 123 -4.32 8.01 -0.53
N PHE A 124 -4.98 9.16 -0.75
CA PHE A 124 -4.35 10.48 -0.69
C PHE A 124 -5.23 11.40 0.16
N LEU A 125 -4.79 11.71 1.39
CA LEU A 125 -5.57 12.52 2.34
C LEU A 125 -6.94 11.91 2.68
N GLY A 126 -6.97 10.59 2.79
CA GLY A 126 -8.18 9.81 3.08
C GLY A 126 -9.09 9.57 1.89
N LEU A 127 -8.78 10.10 0.71
CA LEU A 127 -9.58 9.91 -0.48
C LEU A 127 -9.05 8.78 -1.34
N LEU A 128 -9.96 7.98 -1.87
CA LEU A 128 -9.68 6.86 -2.75
C LEU A 128 -9.39 7.37 -4.17
N ILE A 129 -8.29 6.89 -4.73
CA ILE A 129 -7.96 7.03 -6.14
C ILE A 129 -7.78 5.64 -6.72
N VAL A 130 -8.39 5.37 -7.88
CA VAL A 130 -8.27 4.09 -8.59
C VAL A 130 -7.48 4.32 -9.86
N ASP A 131 -6.26 3.80 -9.92
CA ASP A 131 -5.32 4.03 -11.03
C ASP A 131 -5.50 3.04 -12.18
N GLY A 132 -6.01 1.85 -11.89
CA GLY A 132 -6.12 0.77 -12.86
C GLY A 132 -6.94 -0.39 -12.34
N MET A 133 -7.46 -1.18 -13.29
CA MET A 133 -8.16 -2.43 -12.99
C MET A 133 -7.69 -3.53 -13.92
N VAL A 134 -7.54 -4.72 -13.36
CA VAL A 134 -7.13 -5.95 -14.04
C VAL A 134 -8.17 -7.03 -13.77
N ILE A 135 -8.50 -7.82 -14.79
CA ILE A 135 -9.40 -8.96 -14.66
C ILE A 135 -8.58 -10.24 -14.71
N HIS A 136 -8.75 -11.07 -13.69
CA HIS A 136 -8.14 -12.39 -13.58
C HIS A 136 -9.15 -13.48 -13.79
N ASN A 137 -8.74 -14.53 -14.50
CA ASN A 137 -9.52 -15.75 -14.62
C ASN A 137 -9.41 -16.57 -13.33
N GLY A 138 -10.56 -17.02 -12.83
CA GLY A 138 -10.69 -17.84 -11.64
C GLY A 138 -11.07 -17.06 -10.38
N CYS A 139 -11.23 -17.81 -9.29
CA CYS A 139 -11.43 -17.27 -7.95
C CYS A 139 -10.13 -16.74 -7.35
N LEU A 140 -10.24 -15.90 -6.33
CA LEU A 140 -9.12 -15.40 -5.55
C LEU A 140 -8.35 -16.55 -4.90
N THR A 141 -7.06 -16.65 -5.24
CA THR A 141 -6.10 -17.59 -4.65
C THR A 141 -5.01 -16.81 -3.92
N GLU A 142 -4.33 -17.45 -2.97
CA GLU A 142 -3.20 -16.83 -2.26
C GLU A 142 -2.08 -16.42 -3.23
N SER A 143 -1.89 -17.18 -4.30
CA SER A 143 -0.92 -16.88 -5.36
C SER A 143 -1.27 -15.63 -6.18
N LEU A 144 -2.43 -15.00 -5.99
CA LEU A 144 -2.81 -13.77 -6.68
C LEU A 144 -2.39 -12.53 -5.90
N VAL A 145 -2.22 -12.66 -4.57
CA VAL A 145 -1.97 -11.56 -3.66
C VAL A 145 -0.48 -11.19 -3.71
N PRO A 146 -0.10 -9.96 -4.10
CA PRO A 146 1.29 -9.56 -4.32
C PRO A 146 2.02 -9.37 -2.98
N ARG A 147 2.37 -10.49 -2.34
CA ARG A 147 3.21 -10.49 -1.15
C ARG A 147 4.68 -10.25 -1.52
N ASP A 148 5.38 -9.50 -0.69
CA ASP A 148 6.79 -9.18 -0.81
C ASP A 148 7.63 -10.45 -1.01
N GLY A 149 8.57 -10.39 -1.94
CA GLY A 149 9.44 -11.52 -2.28
C GLY A 149 8.79 -12.63 -3.12
N ARG A 150 7.52 -12.48 -3.56
CA ARG A 150 6.87 -13.41 -4.50
C ARG A 150 6.52 -12.73 -5.82
N SER A 151 7.20 -13.17 -6.89
CA SER A 151 6.87 -12.88 -8.27
C SER A 151 5.53 -13.56 -8.63
N ILE A 152 4.50 -12.76 -8.94
CA ILE A 152 3.16 -13.26 -9.29
C ILE A 152 2.75 -12.73 -10.66
N ARG A 153 2.59 -13.66 -11.62
CA ARG A 153 1.92 -13.46 -12.92
C ARG A 153 2.30 -12.14 -13.60
N GLU A 154 3.60 -11.94 -13.81
CA GLU A 154 4.20 -10.69 -14.30
C GLU A 154 3.90 -10.36 -15.77
N MET A 155 3.11 -11.18 -16.48
CA MET A 155 2.87 -11.04 -17.93
C MET A 155 1.37 -10.95 -18.29
N LEU A 156 0.56 -10.36 -17.43
CA LEU A 156 -0.85 -10.05 -17.74
C LEU A 156 -1.02 -8.60 -18.14
N TYR A 157 -2.01 -8.33 -19.02
CA TYR A 157 -2.42 -6.98 -19.36
C TYR A 157 -2.90 -6.23 -18.10
N GLN A 158 -2.27 -5.10 -17.79
CA GLN A 158 -2.53 -4.33 -16.56
C GLN A 158 -3.71 -3.34 -16.67
N GLY A 159 -4.47 -3.38 -17.77
CA GLY A 159 -5.55 -2.41 -18.02
C GLY A 159 -5.06 -1.05 -18.53
N PRO A 160 -5.98 -0.18 -18.98
CA PRO A 160 -5.69 1.22 -19.30
C PRO A 160 -5.49 2.06 -18.02
N LEU A 161 -5.06 3.31 -18.17
CA LEU A 161 -5.11 4.31 -17.08
C LEU A 161 -6.57 4.73 -16.86
N LEU A 162 -7.03 4.69 -15.61
CA LEU A 162 -8.38 5.17 -15.25
C LEU A 162 -8.42 6.66 -14.93
N ASN A 163 -7.28 7.22 -14.53
CA ASN A 163 -7.13 8.64 -14.20
C ASN A 163 -5.75 9.14 -14.67
N GLN A 164 -5.51 10.44 -14.54
CA GLN A 164 -4.26 11.09 -14.90
C GLN A 164 -3.46 11.60 -13.69
N ARG A 165 -3.64 11.01 -12.50
CA ARG A 165 -2.97 11.40 -11.25
C ARG A 165 -1.47 11.54 -11.44
N GLY A 166 -0.81 10.55 -12.06
CA GLY A 166 0.64 10.59 -12.28
C GLY A 166 1.09 11.82 -13.09
N LEU A 167 0.30 12.28 -14.05
CA LEU A 167 0.59 13.51 -14.81
C LEU A 167 0.36 14.76 -13.95
N SER A 168 -0.69 14.78 -13.14
CA SER A 168 -0.98 15.87 -12.20
C SER A 168 0.12 16.01 -11.14
N GLU A 169 0.64 14.89 -10.63
CA GLU A 169 1.74 14.85 -9.66
C GLU A 169 3.04 15.41 -10.27
N ILE A 170 3.33 15.10 -11.54
CA ILE A 170 4.45 15.69 -12.28
C ILE A 170 4.28 17.21 -12.39
N ALA A 171 3.08 17.69 -12.70
CA ALA A 171 2.80 19.12 -12.87
C ALA A 171 3.05 19.94 -11.58
N ILE A 172 2.83 19.34 -10.41
CA ILE A 172 3.10 19.97 -9.10
C ILE A 172 4.51 19.66 -8.57
N ASN A 173 5.38 19.07 -9.39
CA ASN A 173 6.74 18.65 -9.03
C ASN A 173 6.79 17.72 -7.81
N LEU A 174 5.79 16.85 -7.65
CA LEU A 174 5.84 15.78 -6.66
C LEU A 174 6.88 14.74 -7.13
N ARG A 175 7.77 14.32 -6.23
CA ARG A 175 8.85 13.38 -6.57
C ARG A 175 8.24 12.01 -6.84
N SER A 176 8.42 11.50 -8.06
CA SER A 176 8.02 10.14 -8.43
C SER A 176 8.96 9.09 -7.85
N CYS A 177 8.46 7.85 -7.76
CA CYS A 177 9.23 6.65 -7.38
C CYS A 177 10.28 6.25 -8.43
N THR A 178 10.34 6.93 -9.59
CA THR A 178 11.27 6.64 -10.70
C THR A 178 12.57 7.45 -10.57
N ASN A 179 13.37 7.20 -9.53
CA ASN A 179 14.69 7.83 -9.39
C ASN A 179 15.71 6.84 -8.81
N PRO A 180 16.87 6.64 -9.47
CA PRO A 180 17.34 7.24 -10.73
C PRO A 180 16.61 6.74 -11.97
N LEU A 181 16.72 7.47 -13.10
CA LEU A 181 16.14 7.06 -14.40
C LEU A 181 16.68 5.71 -14.89
N ASP A 182 17.92 5.41 -14.52
CA ASP A 182 18.59 4.15 -14.83
C ASP A 182 17.98 3.00 -14.01
N PRO A 183 17.28 2.03 -14.64
CA PRO A 183 16.66 0.90 -13.96
C PRO A 183 17.66 0.05 -13.19
N PHE A 184 18.87 -0.14 -13.72
CA PHE A 184 19.90 -0.99 -13.11
C PHE A 184 20.38 -0.42 -11.78
N ARG A 185 20.45 0.92 -11.66
CA ARG A 185 20.80 1.57 -10.39
C ARG A 185 19.71 1.40 -9.32
N GLN A 186 18.45 1.28 -9.70
CA GLN A 186 17.38 0.96 -8.75
C GLN A 186 17.49 -0.51 -8.29
N GLU A 187 17.87 -1.42 -9.19
CA GLU A 187 18.03 -2.85 -8.91
C GLU A 187 19.13 -3.17 -7.89
N HIS A 188 20.26 -2.46 -7.97
CA HIS A 188 21.40 -2.70 -7.08
C HIS A 188 21.14 -2.39 -5.61
N ALA A 189 20.18 -1.52 -5.29
CA ALA A 189 19.98 -1.06 -3.92
C ALA A 189 18.89 -1.85 -3.17
N PHE A 190 17.82 -2.30 -3.86
CA PHE A 190 16.64 -2.90 -3.22
C PHE A 190 15.87 -3.86 -4.15
N PHE A 191 16.49 -5.01 -4.49
CA PHE A 191 15.99 -5.93 -5.52
C PHE A 191 14.52 -6.36 -5.38
N PHE A 192 14.01 -6.50 -4.14
CA PHE A 192 12.63 -6.92 -3.84
C PHE A 192 11.73 -5.81 -3.25
N ASP A 193 12.09 -4.52 -3.38
CA ASP A 193 11.27 -3.42 -2.83
C ASP A 193 10.52 -2.64 -3.91
N GLY A 194 9.21 -2.89 -4.04
CA GLY A 194 8.33 -2.20 -4.98
C GLY A 194 8.17 -0.68 -4.72
N HIS A 195 8.48 -0.19 -3.51
CA HIS A 195 8.40 1.24 -3.24
C HIS A 195 9.59 2.03 -3.79
N VAL A 196 10.74 1.36 -3.98
CA VAL A 196 11.97 1.99 -4.46
C VAL A 196 12.24 1.66 -5.92
N ARG A 197 11.78 0.49 -6.39
CA ARG A 197 11.95 0.02 -7.76
C ARG A 197 10.62 0.09 -8.50
N SER A 198 10.43 1.18 -9.23
CA SER A 198 9.24 1.38 -10.07
C SER A 198 9.08 0.25 -11.12
N TRP A 199 10.19 -0.29 -11.61
CA TRP A 199 10.22 -1.32 -12.66
C TRP A 199 9.78 -2.71 -12.21
N SER A 200 9.73 -2.97 -10.90
CA SER A 200 9.19 -4.21 -10.33
C SER A 200 7.88 -4.00 -9.58
N SER A 201 7.42 -2.76 -9.49
CA SER A 201 6.19 -2.41 -8.78
C SER A 201 4.98 -2.65 -9.68
N ARG A 202 4.06 -3.49 -9.20
CA ARG A 202 2.77 -3.73 -9.85
C ARG A 202 1.91 -2.47 -9.89
N PHE A 203 1.96 -1.65 -8.84
CA PHE A 203 1.25 -0.36 -8.77
C PHE A 203 1.76 0.64 -9.82
N MET A 204 3.08 0.67 -10.03
CA MET A 204 3.70 1.46 -11.09
C MET A 204 3.66 0.75 -12.46
N ARG A 205 2.91 -0.35 -12.58
CA ARG A 205 2.76 -1.16 -13.80
C ARG A 205 4.12 -1.55 -14.41
N PHE A 206 5.08 -1.89 -13.55
CA PHE A 206 6.45 -2.24 -13.94
C PHE A 206 7.16 -1.12 -14.72
N GLY A 207 6.83 0.13 -14.43
CA GLY A 207 7.35 1.32 -15.13
C GLY A 207 6.68 1.60 -16.47
N HIS A 208 5.71 0.79 -16.89
CA HIS A 208 5.00 0.98 -18.14
C HIS A 208 3.82 1.96 -17.98
N THR A 209 3.77 2.97 -18.85
CA THR A 209 2.60 3.85 -18.98
C THR A 209 1.70 3.31 -20.10
N PRO A 210 0.47 2.85 -19.82
CA PRO A 210 -0.46 2.38 -20.85
C PRO A 210 -0.75 3.43 -21.92
N VAL A 211 -0.95 2.97 -23.15
CA VAL A 211 -1.30 3.85 -24.30
C VAL A 211 -2.65 4.53 -24.08
N HIS A 212 -3.61 3.82 -23.52
CA HIS A 212 -4.97 4.31 -23.34
C HIS A 212 -5.18 4.86 -21.94
N THR A 213 -5.72 6.07 -21.87
CA THR A 213 -6.43 6.58 -20.71
C THR A 213 -7.93 6.51 -21.03
N THR A 214 -8.72 5.94 -20.13
CA THR A 214 -10.17 5.83 -20.33
C THR A 214 -10.84 7.20 -20.27
N ARG A 215 -12.04 7.28 -20.83
CA ARG A 215 -12.88 8.47 -20.68
C ARG A 215 -13.33 8.62 -19.22
N PRO A 216 -13.39 9.83 -18.66
CA PRO A 216 -13.76 10.05 -17.26
C PRO A 216 -15.09 9.39 -16.88
N GLU A 217 -16.11 9.46 -17.73
CA GLU A 217 -17.44 8.93 -17.42
C GLU A 217 -17.42 7.40 -17.24
N PHE A 218 -16.56 6.71 -18.00
CA PHE A 218 -16.35 5.28 -17.86
C PHE A 218 -15.58 4.94 -16.58
N SER A 219 -14.54 5.71 -16.27
CA SER A 219 -13.79 5.57 -15.01
C SER A 219 -14.69 5.81 -13.79
N ASP A 220 -15.54 6.82 -13.83
CA ASP A 220 -16.48 7.15 -12.75
C ASP A 220 -17.47 6.01 -12.52
N THR A 221 -17.97 5.40 -13.60
CA THR A 221 -18.83 4.22 -13.53
C THR A 221 -18.11 3.02 -12.90
N LEU A 222 -16.83 2.81 -13.23
CA LEU A 222 -16.02 1.76 -12.60
C LEU A 222 -15.76 2.03 -11.11
N CYS A 223 -15.50 3.28 -10.74
CA CYS A 223 -15.36 3.69 -9.34
C CYS A 223 -16.66 3.46 -8.56
N GLN A 224 -17.82 3.80 -9.14
CA GLN A 224 -19.12 3.50 -8.55
C GLN A 224 -19.34 1.99 -8.39
N PHE A 225 -18.98 1.20 -9.41
CA PHE A 225 -19.08 -0.26 -9.37
C PHE A 225 -18.27 -0.87 -8.22
N ILE A 226 -17.01 -0.46 -8.02
CA ILE A 226 -16.22 -0.99 -6.89
C ILE A 226 -16.74 -0.47 -5.55
N GLY A 227 -17.35 0.73 -5.51
CA GLY A 227 -18.03 1.27 -4.35
C GLY A 227 -19.17 0.39 -3.85
N CYS A 228 -19.87 -0.34 -4.74
CA CYS A 228 -20.87 -1.35 -4.34
C CYS A 228 -20.29 -2.52 -3.52
N PHE A 229 -18.96 -2.66 -3.46
CA PHE A 229 -18.26 -3.66 -2.67
C PHE A 229 -17.58 -3.07 -1.44
N ASN A 230 -17.99 -1.87 -1.01
CA ASN A 230 -17.42 -1.09 0.09
C ASN A 230 -15.93 -0.78 -0.12
N ILE A 231 -15.54 -0.54 -1.37
CA ILE A 231 -14.23 0.02 -1.72
C ILE A 231 -14.45 1.50 -2.02
N ASP A 232 -14.38 2.31 -0.97
CA ASP A 232 -14.73 3.73 -0.96
C ASP A 232 -13.70 4.57 -0.18
N ASP A 233 -14.01 5.85 0.02
CA ASP A 233 -13.18 6.79 0.77
C ASP A 233 -13.08 6.42 2.27
N GLU A 234 -14.10 5.78 2.86
CA GLU A 234 -14.03 5.33 4.26
C GLU A 234 -12.97 4.23 4.42
N LEU A 235 -12.95 3.27 3.50
CA LEU A 235 -11.91 2.25 3.43
C LEU A 235 -10.54 2.88 3.17
N ALA A 236 -10.41 3.78 2.20
CA ALA A 236 -9.14 4.42 1.86
C ALA A 236 -8.57 5.22 3.05
N TYR A 237 -9.44 5.92 3.79
CA TYR A 237 -9.07 6.62 5.02
C TYR A 237 -8.56 5.65 6.09
N PHE A 238 -9.26 4.53 6.32
CA PHE A 238 -8.79 3.53 7.27
C PHE A 238 -7.42 2.96 6.87
N VAL A 239 -7.26 2.57 5.61
CA VAL A 239 -6.00 2.01 5.08
C VAL A 239 -4.84 3.00 5.27
N GLU A 240 -5.06 4.29 5.02
CA GLU A 240 -4.03 5.32 5.23
C GLU A 240 -3.63 5.44 6.70
N GLN A 241 -4.62 5.53 7.61
CA GLN A 241 -4.36 5.61 9.05
C GLN A 241 -3.66 4.34 9.57
N PHE A 242 -4.10 3.16 9.12
CA PHE A 242 -3.55 1.90 9.56
C PHE A 242 -2.12 1.68 9.04
N ALA A 243 -1.81 2.11 7.81
CA ALA A 243 -0.44 2.10 7.29
C ALA A 243 0.52 2.90 8.19
N HIS A 244 0.09 4.07 8.70
CA HIS A 244 0.88 4.82 9.69
C HIS A 244 1.07 4.08 11.01
N VAL A 245 0.05 3.37 11.49
CA VAL A 245 0.14 2.54 12.71
C VAL A 245 1.13 1.39 12.50
N VAL A 246 1.04 0.68 11.38
CA VAL A 246 1.95 -0.41 11.02
C VAL A 246 3.38 0.11 10.95
N GLN A 247 3.65 1.19 10.20
CA GLN A 247 5.00 1.76 10.10
C GLN A 247 5.57 2.14 11.48
N ALA A 248 4.75 2.77 12.35
CA ALA A 248 5.20 3.16 13.67
C ALA A 248 5.56 1.95 14.54
N ARG A 249 4.73 0.90 14.51
CA ARG A 249 4.95 -0.35 15.27
C ARG A 249 6.17 -1.12 14.77
N GLU A 250 6.32 -1.26 13.46
CA GLU A 250 7.49 -1.91 12.85
C GLU A 250 8.78 -1.17 13.19
N LYS A 251 8.78 0.17 13.06
CA LYS A 251 9.95 1.00 13.43
C LYS A 251 10.29 0.87 14.90
N GLU A 252 9.30 0.88 15.78
CA GLU A 252 9.50 0.71 17.22
C GLU A 252 10.07 -0.68 17.53
N MET A 253 9.50 -1.74 16.97
CA MET A 253 9.97 -3.11 17.18
C MET A 253 11.40 -3.28 16.67
N TRP A 254 11.70 -2.80 15.47
CA TRP A 254 13.04 -2.87 14.90
C TRP A 254 14.06 -2.10 15.75
N SER A 255 13.67 -0.94 16.29
CA SER A 255 14.51 -0.16 17.22
C SER A 255 14.78 -0.92 18.53
N ARG A 256 13.80 -1.67 19.05
CA ARG A 256 13.97 -2.53 20.23
C ARG A 256 14.93 -3.68 19.94
N VAL A 257 14.75 -4.39 18.82
CA VAL A 257 15.65 -5.47 18.38
C VAL A 257 17.08 -4.95 18.24
N LEU A 258 17.27 -3.81 17.58
CA LEU A 258 18.58 -3.21 17.38
C LEU A 258 19.27 -2.86 18.71
N LYS A 259 18.52 -2.30 19.68
CA LYS A 259 19.05 -2.01 21.02
C LYS A 259 19.50 -3.27 21.76
N THR A 260 18.75 -4.37 21.62
CA THR A 260 19.11 -5.65 22.21
C THR A 260 20.37 -6.22 21.56
N VAL A 261 20.47 -6.20 20.23
CA VAL A 261 21.63 -6.69 19.47
C VAL A 261 22.89 -5.88 19.77
N LEU A 262 22.77 -4.56 19.89
CA LEU A 262 23.89 -3.66 20.21
C LEU A 262 24.24 -3.59 21.70
N GLY A 263 23.65 -4.45 22.55
CA GLY A 263 24.02 -4.59 23.95
C GLY A 263 23.59 -3.43 24.85
N GLY A 264 22.43 -2.80 24.59
CA GLY A 264 21.82 -1.83 25.51
C GLY A 264 22.56 -0.50 25.65
N LYS A 265 23.53 -0.19 24.78
CA LYS A 265 24.05 1.19 24.69
C LYS A 265 22.96 2.09 24.12
N SER A 266 22.36 2.88 24.99
CA SER A 266 21.34 3.87 24.68
C SER A 266 21.85 4.89 23.66
N PHE A 267 21.60 4.64 22.38
CA PHE A 267 21.65 5.69 21.38
C PHE A 267 20.45 6.59 21.58
N VAL A 268 20.71 7.77 22.13
CA VAL A 268 19.80 8.90 22.04
C VAL A 268 19.76 9.29 20.58
N PHE A 269 18.74 8.84 19.86
CA PHE A 269 18.42 9.44 18.58
C PHE A 269 18.06 10.91 18.86
N PRO A 270 18.67 11.88 18.16
CA PRO A 270 18.22 13.26 18.27
C PRO A 270 16.74 13.27 17.86
N SER A 271 15.89 13.62 18.83
CA SER A 271 14.49 13.91 18.56
C SER A 271 14.45 15.18 17.69
N PRO A 272 13.52 15.28 16.73
CA PRO A 272 13.39 16.46 15.88
C PRO A 272 13.15 17.74 16.68
#